data_AF-A0A1V1P0Q4-F1
#
_entry.id   AF-A0A1V1P0Q4-F1
#
_cell.length_a   1.000
_cell.length_b   1.000
_cell.length_c   1.000
_cell.angle_alpha   90.00
_cell.angle_beta   90.00
_cell.angle_gamma   90.00
#
_symmetry.space_group_name_H-M   'P 1'
#
loop_
_entity.id
_entity.type
_entity.pdbx_description
1 polymer ?
#
loop_
_entity_poly.entity_id
_entity_poly.type
_entity_poly.pdbx_seq_one_letter_code
_entity_poly.pdbx_strand_id
1 'polypeptide(L)'
;MRERPLFYFRDHSFIESVDEEQRNNFLSENSIYEEKLIKLKDRISKCKYPIREFSSELKKFGEMVLNDLWCLIDNDFPEVKIFESKERFSYEHEIFVQSRSNLFIGRNKYIEAINKHVIGDTPPLILKGDSGIGKSAILAKWTSLYRSKSNEDFFFFTFVEFLLKVQII
;
A
#
# COMPACT_ATOMS: atom_id res chain seq x y z
N MET A 1 0.46 1.18 4.18
CA MET A 1 0.09 -0.26 4.10
C MET A 1 0.44 -0.91 5.42
N ARG A 2 -0.48 -1.68 6.03
CA ARG A 2 -0.14 -2.51 7.19
C ARG A 2 0.58 -3.75 6.67
N GLU A 3 1.71 -4.12 7.28
CA GLU A 3 2.42 -5.35 6.93
C GLU A 3 1.61 -6.55 7.41
N ARG A 4 1.16 -7.41 6.48
CA ARG A 4 0.42 -8.65 6.77
C ARG A 4 1.10 -9.83 6.06
N PRO A 5 2.27 -10.27 6.54
CA PRO A 5 2.97 -11.39 5.92
C PRO A 5 2.20 -12.70 6.13
N LEU A 6 2.15 -13.52 5.08
CA LEU A 6 1.63 -14.89 5.09
C LEU A 6 2.80 -15.87 4.94
N PHE A 7 2.86 -16.90 5.77
CA PHE A 7 3.92 -17.91 5.73
C PHE A 7 3.36 -19.30 5.44
N TYR A 8 4.01 -20.02 4.53
CA TYR A 8 3.64 -21.37 4.13
C TYR A 8 4.83 -22.31 4.27
N PHE A 9 4.70 -23.34 5.09
CA PHE A 9 5.74 -24.34 5.31
C PHE A 9 5.36 -25.65 4.63
N ARG A 10 6.35 -26.25 3.97
CA ARG A 10 6.24 -27.62 3.46
C ARG A 10 6.31 -28.58 4.65
N ASP A 11 5.38 -29.53 4.69
CA ASP A 11 5.45 -30.66 5.60
C ASP A 11 6.45 -31.72 5.10
N HIS A 12 6.67 -32.77 5.90
CA HIS A 12 7.62 -33.83 5.57
C HIS A 12 7.13 -34.72 4.41
N SER A 13 5.82 -34.90 4.27
CA SER A 13 5.20 -35.72 3.22
C SER A 13 5.43 -35.18 1.81
N PHE A 14 5.68 -33.87 1.68
CA PHE A 14 6.01 -33.23 0.42
C PHE A 14 7.26 -33.85 -0.22
N ILE A 15 8.32 -34.09 0.54
CA ILE A 15 9.59 -34.60 0.00
C ILE A 15 9.43 -36.04 -0.49
N GLU A 16 8.63 -36.84 0.21
CA GLU A 16 8.33 -38.23 -0.16
C GLU A 16 7.59 -38.32 -1.50
N SER A 17 6.74 -37.33 -1.78
CA SER A 17 5.92 -37.27 -3.00
C SER A 17 6.65 -36.81 -4.26
N VAL A 18 7.85 -36.23 -4.12
CA VAL A 18 8.62 -35.71 -5.25
C VAL A 18 9.42 -36.84 -5.91
N ASP A 19 9.51 -36.81 -7.24
CA ASP A 19 10.33 -37.71 -8.04
C ASP A 19 11.79 -37.73 -7.56
N GLU A 20 12.42 -38.90 -7.53
CA GLU A 20 13.76 -39.09 -6.97
C GLU A 20 14.82 -38.19 -7.60
N GLU A 21 14.71 -37.95 -8.92
CA GLU A 21 15.60 -37.04 -9.65
C GLU A 21 15.53 -35.59 -9.16
N GLN A 22 14.37 -35.17 -8.63
CA GLN A 22 14.12 -33.80 -8.21
C GLN A 22 14.21 -33.61 -6.70
N ARG A 23 14.20 -34.68 -5.89
CA ARG A 23 14.25 -34.61 -4.41
C ARG A 23 15.42 -33.78 -3.90
N ASN A 24 16.58 -33.87 -4.55
CA ASN A 24 17.78 -33.10 -4.19
C ASN A 24 17.57 -31.58 -4.27
N ASN A 25 16.66 -31.08 -5.11
CA ASN A 25 16.34 -29.65 -5.21
C ASN A 25 15.53 -29.13 -4.02
N PHE A 26 14.94 -30.03 -3.24
CA PHE A 26 14.05 -29.68 -2.13
C PHE A 26 14.65 -29.94 -0.75
N LEU A 27 15.75 -30.69 -0.70
CA LEU A 27 16.55 -30.96 0.50
C LEU A 27 17.60 -29.87 0.73
N SER A 28 18.05 -29.73 1.96
CA SER A 28 19.14 -28.80 2.29
C SER A 28 20.46 -29.33 1.73
N GLU A 29 21.26 -28.46 1.13
CA GLU A 29 22.55 -28.81 0.53
C GLU A 29 23.55 -29.40 1.55
N ASN A 30 23.44 -29.00 2.81
CA ASN A 30 24.23 -29.51 3.92
C ASN A 30 23.54 -29.27 5.28
N SER A 31 24.13 -29.85 6.34
CA SER A 31 23.65 -29.73 7.71
C SER A 31 23.62 -28.30 8.25
N ILE A 32 24.51 -27.41 7.77
CA ILE A 32 24.54 -26.01 8.19
C ILE A 32 23.30 -25.26 7.68
N TYR A 33 22.90 -25.49 6.43
CA TYR A 33 21.70 -24.87 5.86
C TYR A 33 20.42 -25.44 6.46
N GLU A 34 20.42 -26.73 6.79
CA GLU A 34 19.32 -27.37 7.50
C GLU A 34 19.09 -26.73 8.88
N GLU A 35 20.16 -26.56 9.67
CA GLU A 35 20.07 -25.87 10.96
C GLU A 35 19.59 -24.42 10.83
N LYS A 36 20.07 -23.69 9.80
CA LYS A 36 19.64 -22.31 9.54
C LYS A 36 18.15 -22.25 9.21
N LEU A 37 17.65 -23.19 8.40
CA LEU A 37 16.24 -23.27 8.05
C LEU A 37 15.37 -23.58 9.26
N ILE A 38 15.79 -24.51 10.13
CA ILE A 38 15.10 -24.83 11.39
C ILE A 38 15.04 -23.59 12.29
N LYS A 39 16.17 -22.90 12.49
CA LYS A 39 16.22 -21.66 13.28
C LYS A 39 15.34 -20.55 12.70
N LEU A 40 15.24 -20.45 11.37
CA LEU A 40 14.37 -19.48 10.71
C LEU A 40 12.88 -19.82 10.94
N LYS A 41 12.48 -21.08 10.72
CA LYS A 41 11.10 -21.53 10.97
C LYS A 41 10.69 -21.30 12.43
N ASP A 42 11.56 -21.60 13.39
CA ASP A 42 11.32 -21.36 14.82
C ASP A 42 11.18 -19.86 15.16
N ARG A 43 11.93 -18.98 14.49
CA ARG A 43 11.76 -17.53 14.65
C ARG A 43 10.41 -17.05 14.11
N ILE A 44 9.99 -17.57 12.96
CA ILE A 44 8.72 -17.21 12.33
C ILE A 44 7.54 -17.74 13.17
N SER A 45 7.63 -18.96 13.71
CA SER A 45 6.59 -19.54 14.58
C SER A 45 6.39 -18.79 15.89
N LYS A 46 7.43 -18.11 16.37
CA LYS A 46 7.34 -17.20 17.53
C LYS A 46 6.71 -15.86 17.20
N CYS A 47 6.53 -15.51 15.92
CA CYS A 47 5.79 -14.33 15.52
C CYS A 47 4.27 -14.59 15.53
N LYS A 48 3.47 -13.54 15.71
CA LYS A 48 1.99 -13.61 15.70
C LYS A 48 1.39 -13.68 14.28
N TYR A 49 2.17 -14.10 13.29
CA TYR A 49 1.73 -14.13 11.90
C TYR A 49 1.11 -15.47 11.54
N PRO A 50 0.15 -15.50 10.59
CA PRO A 50 -0.44 -16.75 10.14
C PRO A 50 0.61 -17.62 9.45
N ILE A 51 0.73 -18.86 9.94
CA ILE A 51 1.58 -19.90 9.38
C ILE A 51 0.68 -21.07 9.01
N ARG A 52 0.81 -21.56 7.79
CA ARG A 52 0.11 -22.75 7.32
C ARG A 52 1.10 -23.78 6.84
N GLU A 53 0.79 -25.05 7.09
CA GLU A 53 1.54 -26.17 6.53
C GLU A 53 0.78 -26.78 5.36
N PHE A 54 1.50 -27.24 4.35
CA PHE A 54 0.92 -27.90 3.19
C PHE A 54 1.71 -29.16 2.80
N SER A 55 0.96 -30.13 2.30
CA SER A 55 1.43 -31.43 1.84
C SER A 55 1.72 -31.44 0.34
N SER A 56 1.95 -32.63 -0.20
CA SER A 56 2.14 -32.89 -1.63
C SER A 56 0.96 -32.50 -2.53
N GLU A 57 -0.22 -32.24 -1.96
CA GLU A 57 -1.41 -31.84 -2.72
C GLU A 57 -1.36 -30.36 -3.17
N LEU A 58 -0.56 -30.09 -4.22
CA LEU A 58 -0.33 -28.73 -4.74
C LEU A 58 -1.60 -27.95 -5.10
N LYS A 59 -2.65 -28.65 -5.53
CA LYS A 59 -3.94 -28.00 -5.84
C LYS A 59 -4.59 -27.42 -4.58
N LYS A 60 -4.62 -28.18 -3.47
CA LYS A 60 -5.11 -27.70 -2.18
C LYS A 60 -4.26 -26.56 -1.65
N PHE A 61 -2.94 -26.63 -1.84
CA PHE A 61 -2.03 -25.52 -1.51
C PHE A 61 -2.38 -24.25 -2.28
N GLY A 62 -2.61 -24.35 -3.60
CA GLY A 62 -3.02 -23.22 -4.42
C GLY A 62 -4.36 -22.61 -3.97
N GLU A 63 -5.36 -23.45 -3.68
CA GLU A 63 -6.65 -23.00 -3.14
C GLU A 63 -6.50 -22.30 -1.79
N MET A 64 -5.61 -22.79 -0.93
CA MET A 64 -5.32 -22.18 0.37
C MET A 64 -4.68 -20.77 0.22
N VAL A 65 -3.68 -20.64 -0.65
CA VAL A 65 -3.05 -19.33 -0.95
C VAL A 65 -4.06 -18.36 -1.54
N LEU A 66 -4.88 -18.83 -2.49
CA LEU A 66 -5.92 -18.01 -3.11
C LEU A 66 -6.89 -17.47 -2.06
N ASN A 67 -7.40 -18.34 -1.18
CA ASN A 67 -8.33 -17.96 -0.13
C ASN A 67 -7.72 -16.96 0.86
N ASP A 68 -6.47 -17.18 1.29
CA ASP A 68 -5.80 -16.25 2.20
C ASP A 68 -5.64 -14.86 1.58
N LEU A 69 -5.23 -14.79 0.31
CA LEU A 69 -5.11 -13.53 -0.42
C LEU A 69 -6.46 -12.83 -0.60
N TRP A 70 -7.51 -13.59 -0.93
CA TRP A 70 -8.87 -13.04 -1.04
C TRP A 70 -9.35 -12.46 0.29
N CYS A 71 -9.18 -13.19 1.39
CA CYS A 71 -9.52 -12.68 2.72
C CYS A 71 -8.73 -11.43 3.09
N LEU A 72 -7.46 -11.31 2.67
CA LEU A 72 -6.69 -10.09 2.89
C LEU A 72 -7.27 -8.91 2.10
N ILE A 73 -7.64 -9.13 0.84
CA ILE A 73 -8.28 -8.12 -0.02
C ILE A 73 -9.61 -7.69 0.59
N ASP A 74 -10.49 -8.63 0.95
CA ASP A 74 -11.80 -8.31 1.55
C ASP A 74 -11.66 -7.54 2.88
N ASN A 75 -10.62 -7.84 3.66
CA ASN A 75 -10.36 -7.09 4.91
C ASN A 75 -9.80 -5.69 4.66
N ASP A 76 -9.04 -5.48 3.58
CA ASP A 76 -8.47 -4.18 3.23
C ASP A 76 -9.45 -3.31 2.43
N PHE A 77 -10.35 -3.95 1.69
CA PHE A 77 -11.40 -3.36 0.88
C PHE A 77 -12.72 -4.04 1.20
N PRO A 78 -13.26 -3.88 2.42
CA PRO A 78 -14.57 -4.42 2.74
C PRO A 78 -15.59 -3.86 1.75
N GLU A 79 -16.65 -4.62 1.47
CA GLU A 79 -17.81 -4.11 0.73
C GLU A 79 -18.46 -2.98 1.55
N VAL A 80 -17.86 -1.80 1.49
CA VAL A 80 -18.50 -0.56 1.84
C VAL A 80 -19.58 -0.43 0.78
N LYS A 81 -20.84 -0.62 1.16
CA LYS A 81 -21.98 -0.09 0.40
C LYS A 81 -21.58 1.32 0.04
N ILE A 82 -21.25 1.55 -1.23
CA ILE A 82 -20.68 2.77 -1.74
C ILE A 82 -21.59 3.89 -1.26
N PHE A 83 -21.16 4.59 -0.20
CA PHE A 83 -21.88 5.73 0.29
C PHE A 83 -21.89 6.75 -0.84
N GLU A 84 -23.01 7.45 -0.92
CA GLU A 84 -23.39 8.44 -1.92
C GLU A 84 -22.18 9.19 -2.50
N SER A 85 -22.13 9.30 -3.84
CA SER A 85 -21.14 9.96 -4.73
C SER A 85 -20.04 10.89 -4.16
N LYS A 86 -20.31 11.65 -3.09
CA LYS A 86 -19.38 12.56 -2.40
C LYS A 86 -18.26 11.86 -1.63
N GLU A 87 -18.53 10.71 -1.02
CA GLU A 87 -17.53 10.02 -0.19
C GLU A 87 -16.47 9.31 -1.04
N ARG A 88 -16.90 8.74 -2.17
CA ARG A 88 -16.00 8.15 -3.19
C ARG A 88 -15.00 9.19 -3.75
N PHE A 89 -15.49 10.39 -4.04
CA PHE A 89 -14.66 11.49 -4.54
C PHE A 89 -13.58 11.90 -3.53
N SER A 90 -13.94 11.97 -2.26
CA SER A 90 -13.02 12.30 -1.17
C SER A 90 -11.95 11.22 -0.98
N TYR A 91 -12.33 9.95 -1.07
CA TYR A 91 -11.44 8.80 -0.93
C TYR A 91 -10.42 8.68 -2.08
N GLU A 92 -10.87 8.84 -3.34
CA GLU A 92 -9.98 8.85 -4.51
C GLU A 92 -8.96 9.99 -4.43
N HIS A 93 -9.39 11.17 -3.96
CA HIS A 93 -8.49 12.29 -3.70
C HIS A 93 -7.51 12.04 -2.55
N GLU A 94 -7.93 11.35 -1.49
CA GLU A 94 -7.05 11.01 -0.39
C GLU A 94 -5.94 10.03 -0.82
N ILE A 95 -6.29 9.01 -1.61
CA ILE A 95 -5.30 8.10 -2.22
C ILE A 95 -4.34 8.88 -3.12
N PHE A 96 -4.86 9.78 -3.96
CA PHE A 96 -4.05 10.62 -4.84
C PHE A 96 -3.07 11.49 -4.06
N VAL A 97 -3.56 12.15 -3.00
CA VAL A 97 -2.75 12.97 -2.08
C VAL A 97 -1.65 12.14 -1.42
N GLN A 98 -1.99 10.98 -0.86
CA GLN A 98 -1.02 10.10 -0.18
C GLN A 98 0.08 9.59 -1.12
N SER A 99 -0.29 9.19 -2.35
CA SER A 99 0.68 8.72 -3.35
C SER A 99 1.71 9.78 -3.74
N ARG A 100 1.33 11.06 -3.71
CA ARG A 100 2.17 12.19 -4.11
C ARG A 100 2.86 12.89 -2.94
N SER A 101 2.31 12.82 -1.73
CA SER A 101 2.88 13.46 -0.52
C SER A 101 4.11 12.74 0.01
N ASN A 102 4.20 11.42 -0.18
CA ASN A 102 5.32 10.61 0.30
C ASN A 102 6.60 10.80 -0.53
N LEU A 103 6.48 11.27 -1.77
CA LEU A 103 7.60 11.52 -2.69
C LEU A 103 7.95 13.01 -2.82
N PHE A 104 7.24 13.90 -2.11
CA PHE A 104 7.47 15.34 -2.18
C PHE A 104 8.57 15.78 -1.21
N ILE A 105 9.72 16.18 -1.75
CA ILE A 105 10.89 16.65 -0.98
C ILE A 105 11.05 18.17 -1.18
N GLY A 106 11.16 18.92 -0.07
CA GLY A 106 11.51 20.34 -0.05
C GLY A 106 10.34 21.32 -0.28
N ARG A 107 10.66 22.53 -0.79
CA ARG A 107 9.71 23.63 -1.07
C ARG A 107 8.96 24.21 0.14
N ASN A 108 9.57 24.12 1.34
CA ASN A 108 9.03 24.67 2.59
C ASN A 108 8.61 26.15 2.49
N LYS A 109 9.38 26.97 1.76
CA LYS A 109 9.04 28.39 1.48
C LYS A 109 7.63 28.57 0.91
N TYR A 110 7.21 27.68 0.00
CA TYR A 110 5.88 27.76 -0.61
C TYR A 110 4.80 27.20 0.33
N ILE A 111 5.10 26.15 1.10
CA ILE A 111 4.22 25.62 2.14
C ILE A 111 3.92 26.70 3.19
N GLU A 112 4.94 27.45 3.62
CA GLU A 112 4.80 28.58 4.55
C GLU A 112 3.99 29.73 3.93
N ALA A 113 4.21 30.04 2.66
CA ALA A 113 3.43 31.06 1.96
C ALA A 113 1.94 30.69 1.86
N ILE A 114 1.63 29.42 1.56
CA ILE A 114 0.25 28.92 1.55
C ILE A 114 -0.35 28.99 2.96
N ASN A 115 0.37 28.54 4.00
CA ASN A 115 -0.08 28.65 5.39
C ASN A 115 -0.42 30.09 5.78
N LYS A 116 0.47 31.05 5.46
CA LYS A 116 0.25 32.47 5.79
C LYS A 116 -0.96 33.04 5.05
N HIS A 117 -1.18 32.61 3.82
CA HIS A 117 -2.30 33.07 3.01
C HIS A 117 -3.64 32.56 3.56
N VAL A 118 -3.71 31.29 3.96
CA VAL A 118 -4.95 30.65 4.46
C VAL A 118 -5.42 31.23 5.80
N ILE A 119 -4.52 31.80 6.60
CA ILE A 119 -4.85 32.47 7.87
C ILE A 119 -5.43 33.89 7.65
N GLY A 120 -5.23 34.47 6.47
CA GLY A 120 -5.64 35.84 6.16
C GLY A 120 -6.95 35.91 5.37
N ASP A 121 -7.68 37.01 5.53
CA ASP A 121 -8.88 37.33 4.74
C ASP A 121 -8.47 37.87 3.36
N THR A 122 -7.92 36.99 2.53
CA THR A 122 -7.23 37.34 1.28
C THR A 122 -7.93 36.75 0.05
N PRO A 123 -7.80 37.39 -1.13
CA PRO A 123 -8.36 36.87 -2.38
C PRO A 123 -7.80 35.48 -2.72
N PRO A 124 -8.50 34.66 -3.53
CA PRO A 124 -8.08 33.29 -3.84
C PRO A 124 -6.62 33.16 -4.30
N LEU A 125 -5.88 32.22 -3.69
CA LEU A 125 -4.50 31.90 -4.08
C LEU A 125 -4.44 31.11 -5.38
N ILE A 126 -3.65 31.59 -6.34
CA ILE A 126 -3.35 30.86 -7.57
C ILE A 126 -1.90 30.37 -7.53
N LEU A 127 -1.72 29.05 -7.62
CA LEU A 127 -0.41 28.43 -7.76
C LEU A 127 -0.09 28.20 -9.25
N LYS A 128 0.84 28.98 -9.81
CA LYS A 128 1.28 28.87 -11.20
C LYS A 128 2.62 28.16 -11.33
N GLY A 129 2.78 27.40 -12.41
CA GLY A 129 4.01 26.71 -12.79
C GLY A 129 3.76 25.74 -13.92
N ASP A 130 4.81 25.19 -14.52
CA ASP A 130 4.70 24.29 -15.66
C ASP A 130 3.98 22.99 -15.33
N SER A 131 3.48 22.29 -16.35
CA SER A 131 2.89 20.96 -16.17
C SER A 131 3.93 19.99 -15.58
N GLY A 132 3.51 19.09 -14.70
CA GLY A 132 4.41 18.13 -14.06
C GLY A 132 5.35 18.68 -12.96
N ILE A 133 5.45 19.99 -12.76
CA ILE A 133 6.35 20.59 -11.75
C ILE A 133 5.99 20.25 -10.29
N GLY A 134 4.82 19.65 -10.06
CA GLY A 134 4.36 19.20 -8.75
C GLY A 134 3.42 20.18 -8.02
N LYS A 135 2.63 20.97 -8.75
CA LYS A 135 1.60 21.86 -8.16
C LYS A 135 0.59 21.10 -7.29
N SER A 136 0.07 19.99 -7.80
CA SER A 136 -0.86 19.14 -7.04
C SER A 136 -0.16 18.48 -5.85
N ALA A 137 1.11 18.09 -6.02
CA ALA A 137 1.89 17.47 -4.96
C ALA A 137 2.19 18.43 -3.78
N ILE A 138 2.44 19.72 -4.06
CA ILE A 138 2.68 20.69 -2.98
C ILE A 138 1.40 21.00 -2.21
N LEU A 139 0.25 21.11 -2.89
CA LEU A 139 -1.04 21.29 -2.24
C LEU A 139 -1.39 20.06 -1.40
N ALA A 140 -1.23 18.85 -1.95
CA ALA A 140 -1.41 17.59 -1.24
C ALA A 140 -0.54 17.50 0.03
N LYS A 141 0.75 17.86 -0.07
CA LYS A 141 1.66 17.88 1.08
C LYS A 141 1.24 18.91 2.13
N TRP A 142 0.89 20.12 1.69
CA TRP A 142 0.43 21.18 2.59
C TRP A 142 -0.85 20.78 3.33
N THR A 143 -1.86 20.24 2.62
CA THR A 143 -3.11 19.74 3.21
C THR A 143 -2.85 18.69 4.28
N SER A 144 -1.96 17.74 4.00
CA SER A 144 -1.56 16.70 4.96
C SER A 144 -0.92 17.31 6.22
N LEU A 145 -0.02 18.28 6.06
CA LEU A 145 0.62 18.99 7.17
C LEU A 145 -0.39 19.84 7.97
N TYR A 146 -1.31 20.52 7.30
CA TYR A 146 -2.32 21.36 7.94
C TYR A 146 -3.27 20.54 8.81
N ARG A 147 -3.78 19.40 8.29
CA ARG A 147 -4.64 18.48 9.06
C ARG A 147 -3.93 17.87 10.26
N SER A 148 -2.64 17.58 10.17
CA SER A 148 -1.87 16.98 11.26
C SER A 148 -1.71 17.88 12.49
N LYS A 149 -1.99 19.19 12.36
CA LYS A 149 -1.88 20.17 13.44
C LYS A 149 -3.17 20.36 14.26
N SER A 150 -4.20 19.51 14.06
CA SER A 150 -5.48 19.56 14.80
C SER A 150 -6.23 20.89 14.71
N ASN A 151 -6.34 21.45 13.50
CA ASN A 151 -7.28 22.55 13.26
C ASN A 151 -8.69 21.98 13.00
N GLU A 152 -9.71 22.50 13.69
CA GLU A 152 -11.13 22.13 13.48
C GLU A 152 -11.73 22.74 12.20
N ASP A 153 -10.89 23.31 11.32
CA ASP A 153 -11.33 23.95 10.09
C ASP A 153 -11.88 22.91 9.10
N PHE A 154 -13.08 23.18 8.60
CA PHE A 154 -13.68 22.39 7.54
C PHE A 154 -13.02 22.69 6.20
N PHE A 155 -12.28 21.72 5.66
CA PHE A 155 -11.48 21.89 4.44
C PHE A 155 -11.97 21.03 3.29
N PHE A 156 -12.39 21.66 2.20
CA PHE A 156 -12.64 21.00 0.92
C PHE A 156 -11.45 21.16 -0.02
N PHE A 157 -11.01 20.04 -0.60
CA PHE A 157 -10.03 20.03 -1.67
C PHE A 157 -10.60 19.31 -2.88
N THR A 158 -10.39 19.89 -4.06
CA THR A 158 -10.74 19.26 -5.33
C THR A 158 -9.54 19.37 -6.26
N PHE A 159 -9.08 18.22 -6.75
CA PHE A 159 -8.09 18.17 -7.82
C PHE A 159 -8.83 17.85 -9.12
N VAL A 160 -8.95 18.83 -10.02
CA VAL A 160 -9.52 18.59 -11.35
C VAL A 160 -8.37 18.25 -12.30
N GLU A 161 -8.22 16.98 -12.66
CA GLU A 161 -7.42 16.59 -13.82
C GLU A 161 -8.24 16.83 -15.10
N PHE A 162 -8.11 18.02 -15.69
CA PHE A 162 -8.54 18.21 -17.07
C PHE A 162 -7.54 17.55 -18.00
N LEU A 163 -7.79 16.29 -18.38
CA LEU A 163 -7.26 15.72 -19.62
C LEU A 163 -7.98 16.39 -20.80
N LEU A 164 -7.60 17.62 -21.13
CA LEU A 164 -7.93 18.21 -22.42
C LEU A 164 -7.21 17.41 -23.50
N LYS A 165 -7.86 16.39 -24.06
CA LYS A 165 -7.53 15.90 -25.39
C LYS A 165 -7.86 17.02 -26.36
N VAL A 166 -6.86 17.86 -26.65
CA VAL A 166 -6.91 18.78 -27.79
C VAL A 166 -6.89 17.89 -29.04
N GLN A 167 -8.05 17.66 -29.62
CA GLN A 167 -8.17 17.08 -30.94
C GLN A 167 -7.82 18.20 -31.93
N ILE A 168 -6.58 18.17 -32.42
CA ILE A 168 -6.16 19.04 -33.52
C ILE A 168 -6.86 18.51 -34.77
N ILE A 169 -7.70 19.36 -35.38
CA ILE A 169 -8.23 19.15 -36.74
C ILE A 169 -7.13 19.48 -37.74
#